data_AF-A0A1Y3MPC6-F1
#
_entry.id   AF-A0A1Y3MPC6-F1
#
_cell.length_a   1.000
_cell.length_b   1.000
_cell.length_c   1.000
_cell.angle_alpha   90.00
_cell.angle_beta   90.00
_cell.angle_gamma   90.00
#
_symmetry.space_group_name_H-M   'P 1'
#
loop_
_entity.id
_entity.type
_entity.pdbx_description
1 polymer ?
#
loop_
_entity_poly.entity_id
_entity_poly.type
_entity_poly.pdbx_seq_one_letter_code
_entity_poly.pdbx_strand_id
1 'polypeptide(L)'
;MKSISFLTLVLTSLVNYTIGIIVKGSQSSFAYFSKETPFKYTEIDNLIAFGDSYTTLNADYSTMRNNGNSIYESKNWPLFLLELNPNLKIWNYAQGGAVVTKEM
;
A
#
# COMPACT_ATOMS: atom_id res chain seq x y z
N MET A 1 -39.98 11.03 24.99
CA MET A 1 -39.46 11.92 23.93
C MET A 1 -37.94 11.93 23.84
N LYS A 2 -37.18 12.05 24.95
CA LYS A 2 -35.70 12.05 24.92
C LYS A 2 -35.05 10.76 24.39
N SER A 3 -35.64 9.58 24.65
CA SER A 3 -35.08 8.28 24.19
C SER A 3 -35.25 8.04 22.69
N ILE A 4 -36.33 8.55 22.08
CA ILE A 4 -36.59 8.41 20.64
C ILE A 4 -35.59 9.26 19.86
N SER A 5 -35.37 10.52 20.27
CA SER A 5 -34.37 11.39 19.65
C SER A 5 -32.95 10.82 19.75
N PHE A 6 -32.60 10.17 20.88
CA PHE A 6 -31.32 9.50 21.04
C PHE A 6 -31.19 8.28 20.12
N LEU A 7 -32.23 7.46 20.01
CA LEU A 7 -32.25 6.30 19.11
C LEU A 7 -32.11 6.73 17.65
N THR A 8 -32.78 7.81 17.24
CA THR A 8 -32.66 8.35 15.88
C THR A 8 -31.25 8.86 15.60
N LEU A 9 -30.61 9.54 16.56
CA LEU A 9 -29.22 10.02 16.43
C LEU A 9 -28.21 8.87 16.30
N VAL A 10 -28.39 7.80 17.09
CA VAL A 10 -27.54 6.61 17.02
C VAL A 10 -27.73 5.92 15.66
N LEU A 11 -28.97 5.77 15.19
CA LEU A 11 -29.25 5.14 13.90
C LEU A 11 -28.67 5.94 12.73
N THR A 12 -28.80 7.27 12.74
CA THR A 12 -28.23 8.12 11.67
C THR A 12 -26.70 8.11 11.70
N SER A 13 -26.08 8.05 12.90
CA SER A 13 -24.62 7.92 13.01
C SER A 13 -24.11 6.58 12.47
N LEU A 14 -24.83 5.47 12.72
CA LEU A 14 -24.50 4.14 12.21
C LEU A 14 -24.64 4.05 10.69
N VAL A 15 -25.70 4.63 10.12
CA VAL A 15 -25.89 4.67 8.66
C VAL A 15 -24.82 5.53 7.99
N ASN A 16 -24.45 6.67 8.56
CA ASN A 16 -23.34 7.49 8.03
C ASN A 16 -21.99 6.77 8.15
N TYR A 17 -21.78 5.99 9.21
CA TYR A 17 -20.59 5.16 9.36
C TYR A 17 -20.52 4.08 8.26
N THR A 18 -21.62 3.42 7.91
CA THR A 18 -21.59 2.38 6.85
C THR A 18 -21.45 2.95 5.44
N ILE A 19 -21.96 4.15 5.15
CA ILE A 19 -21.88 4.78 3.83
C ILE A 19 -20.54 5.50 3.62
N GLY A 20 -19.96 6.07 4.68
CA GLY A 20 -18.72 6.87 4.60
C GLY A 20 -17.41 6.08 4.46
N ILE A 21 -17.44 4.75 4.57
CA ILE A 21 -16.22 3.96 4.82
C ILE A 21 -15.61 3.27 3.59
N ILE A 22 -16.24 3.21 2.41
CA ILE A 22 -15.69 2.34 1.35
C ILE A 22 -15.72 2.97 -0.05
N VAL A 23 -15.06 4.12 -0.19
CA VAL A 23 -14.48 4.46 -1.50
C VAL A 23 -13.02 4.05 -1.43
N LYS A 24 -12.64 3.01 -2.19
CA LYS A 24 -11.23 2.60 -2.26
C LYS A 24 -10.41 3.79 -2.74
N GLY A 25 -9.20 3.99 -2.21
CA GLY A 25 -8.33 5.09 -2.67
C GLY A 25 -8.13 5.09 -4.19
N SER A 26 -8.11 3.91 -4.82
CA SER A 26 -8.04 3.76 -6.28
C SER A 26 -9.27 4.30 -7.04
N GLN A 27 -10.42 4.43 -6.38
CA GLN A 27 -11.67 4.93 -6.97
C GLN A 27 -11.81 6.45 -6.82
N SER A 28 -11.08 7.06 -5.88
CA SER A 28 -11.08 8.50 -5.64
C SER A 28 -9.80 9.21 -6.07
N SER A 29 -8.78 8.45 -6.49
CA SER A 29 -7.50 9.00 -6.95
C SER A 29 -7.55 9.52 -8.39
N PHE A 30 -6.86 10.63 -8.63
CA PHE A 30 -6.56 11.12 -9.98
C PHE A 30 -5.13 10.73 -10.37
N ALA A 31 -4.93 10.43 -11.65
CA ALA A 31 -3.62 10.17 -12.22
C ALA A 31 -3.36 11.12 -13.40
N TYR A 32 -2.18 11.74 -13.40
CA TYR A 32 -1.74 12.65 -14.46
C TYR A 32 -0.50 12.06 -15.12
N PHE A 33 -0.62 11.70 -16.40
CA PHE A 33 0.47 11.09 -17.16
C PHE A 33 1.00 12.05 -18.22
N SER A 34 2.33 12.07 -18.39
CA SER A 34 2.98 12.80 -19.48
C SER A 34 2.64 12.17 -20.83
N LYS A 35 2.28 12.99 -21.81
CA LYS A 35 2.06 12.56 -23.20
C LYS A 35 3.36 12.49 -24.01
N GLU A 36 4.37 13.27 -23.64
CA GLU A 36 5.64 13.37 -24.36
C GLU A 36 6.67 12.36 -23.87
N THR A 37 6.66 12.09 -22.55
CA THR A 37 7.59 11.21 -21.85
C THR A 37 6.81 10.19 -21.03
N PRO A 38 6.13 9.21 -21.68
CA PRO A 38 5.32 8.23 -20.97
C PRO A 38 6.19 7.42 -20.00
N PHE A 39 5.67 7.20 -18.79
CA PHE A 39 6.35 6.37 -17.80
C PHE A 39 6.25 4.90 -18.21
N LYS A 40 7.39 4.33 -18.63
CA LYS A 40 7.45 2.95 -19.11
C LYS A 40 7.81 1.99 -17.99
N TYR A 41 6.86 1.76 -17.09
CA TYR A 41 7.06 0.90 -15.92
C TYR A 41 7.62 -0.50 -16.25
N THR A 42 7.20 -1.08 -17.38
CA THR A 42 7.64 -2.41 -17.84
C THR A 42 9.11 -2.46 -18.27
N GLU A 43 9.75 -1.31 -18.52
CA GLU A 43 11.18 -1.21 -18.84
C GLU A 43 12.06 -1.06 -17.57
N ILE A 44 11.47 -1.08 -16.37
CA ILE A 44 12.21 -1.00 -15.11
C ILE A 44 12.63 -2.40 -14.67
N ASP A 45 13.94 -2.61 -14.55
CA ASP A 45 14.51 -3.90 -14.17
C ASP A 45 14.70 -4.07 -12.66
N ASN A 46 14.91 -2.97 -11.93
CA ASN A 46 15.25 -3.01 -10.51
C ASN A 46 14.45 -1.97 -9.73
N LEU A 47 13.93 -2.40 -8.59
CA LEU A 47 13.32 -1.55 -7.58
C LEU A 47 14.06 -1.78 -6.26
N ILE A 48 14.52 -0.69 -5.66
CA ILE A 48 15.12 -0.72 -4.31
C ILE A 48 14.10 -0.11 -3.37
N ALA A 49 13.69 -0.86 -2.35
CA ALA A 49 12.66 -0.44 -1.40
C ALA A 49 13.26 -0.27 -0.01
N PHE A 50 13.00 0.90 0.59
CA PHE A 50 13.27 1.20 2.00
C PHE A 50 11.94 1.58 2.65
N GLY A 51 11.77 1.25 3.93
CA GLY A 51 10.56 1.60 4.64
C GLY A 51 10.37 0.80 5.92
N ASP A 52 9.12 0.76 6.35
CA ASP A 52 8.67 0.10 7.55
C ASP A 52 7.89 -1.19 7.23
N SER A 53 7.08 -1.65 8.19
CA SER A 53 6.24 -2.84 8.07
C SER A 53 5.28 -2.81 6.87
N TYR A 54 4.90 -1.65 6.35
CA TYR A 54 4.03 -1.57 5.16
C TYR A 54 4.77 -1.92 3.86
N THR A 55 6.10 -1.93 3.89
CA THR A 55 6.95 -2.25 2.74
C THR A 55 7.72 -3.56 2.94
N THR A 56 7.91 -4.02 4.17
CA THR A 56 8.65 -5.26 4.49
C THR A 56 8.06 -6.50 3.80
N LEU A 57 8.94 -7.32 3.24
CA LEU A 57 8.66 -8.57 2.53
C LEU A 57 9.56 -9.69 3.04
N ASN A 58 9.22 -10.94 2.72
CA ASN A 58 10.16 -12.04 2.90
C ASN A 58 11.30 -11.89 1.89
N ALA A 59 12.40 -11.30 2.35
CA ALA A 59 13.64 -11.24 1.60
C ALA A 59 14.51 -12.47 1.90
N ASP A 60 15.14 -13.03 0.87
CA ASP A 60 16.29 -13.89 1.07
C ASP A 60 17.46 -13.00 1.57
N TYR A 61 17.83 -13.12 2.84
CA TYR A 61 18.88 -12.29 3.45
C TYR A 61 20.27 -12.49 2.86
N SER A 62 20.50 -13.52 2.04
CA SER A 62 21.78 -13.70 1.33
C SER A 62 21.86 -12.89 0.04
N THR A 63 20.71 -12.66 -0.62
CA THR A 63 20.64 -11.97 -1.92
C THR A 63 19.82 -10.68 -1.86
N MET A 64 19.16 -10.39 -0.73
CA MET A 64 18.12 -9.37 -0.54
C MET A 64 16.99 -9.40 -1.59
N ARG A 65 16.88 -10.49 -2.37
CA ARG A 65 15.81 -10.67 -3.36
C ARG A 65 14.56 -11.17 -2.66
N ASN A 66 13.42 -10.64 -3.09
CA ASN A 66 12.12 -11.16 -2.68
C ASN A 66 11.86 -12.52 -3.34
N ASN A 67 11.34 -13.49 -2.58
CA ASN A 67 10.90 -14.80 -3.08
C ASN A 67 9.44 -14.79 -3.59
N GLY A 68 8.81 -13.62 -3.66
CA GLY A 68 7.42 -13.44 -4.08
C GLY A 68 6.40 -13.64 -2.96
N ASN A 69 6.84 -13.86 -1.71
CA ASN A 69 5.95 -14.07 -0.57
C ASN A 69 5.88 -12.84 0.33
N SER A 70 4.68 -12.52 0.78
CA SER A 70 4.46 -11.54 1.84
C SER A 70 4.74 -12.18 3.20
N ILE A 71 5.17 -11.38 4.18
CA ILE A 71 5.18 -11.77 5.60
C ILE A 71 3.78 -11.69 6.23
N TYR A 72 2.84 -11.04 5.55
CA TYR A 72 1.44 -10.89 5.96
C TYR A 72 0.52 -11.66 5.00
N GLU A 73 -0.67 -12.05 5.45
CA GLU A 73 -1.67 -12.75 4.60
C GLU A 73 -2.08 -11.93 3.37
N SER A 74 -1.85 -10.61 3.38
CA SER A 74 -2.11 -9.70 2.26
C SER A 74 -0.83 -9.32 1.50
N LYS A 75 -0.99 -9.10 0.19
CA LYS A 75 0.07 -8.55 -0.66
C LYS A 75 0.23 -7.06 -0.35
N ASN A 76 1.45 -6.63 -0.03
CA ASN A 76 1.79 -5.22 0.06
C ASN A 76 2.14 -4.65 -1.32
N TRP A 77 2.35 -3.32 -1.40
CA TRP A 77 2.50 -2.62 -2.67
C TRP A 77 3.67 -3.11 -3.55
N PRO A 78 4.85 -3.54 -3.04
CA PRO A 78 5.91 -4.04 -3.91
C PRO A 78 5.56 -5.38 -4.56
N LEU A 79 4.74 -6.23 -3.92
CA LEU A 79 4.24 -7.45 -4.58
C LEU A 79 3.24 -7.13 -5.70
N PHE A 80 2.41 -6.11 -5.52
CA PHE A 80 1.53 -5.64 -6.60
C PHE A 80 2.34 -5.14 -7.81
N LEU A 81 3.47 -4.47 -7.54
CA LEU A 81 4.41 -4.04 -8.57
C LEU A 81 5.06 -5.22 -9.34
N LEU A 82 5.36 -6.32 -8.65
CA LEU A 82 5.82 -7.56 -9.29
C LEU A 82 4.75 -8.20 -10.18
N GLU A 83 3.47 -8.10 -9.84
CA GLU A 83 2.39 -8.60 -10.71
C GLU A 83 2.29 -7.82 -12.02
N LEU A 84 2.50 -6.50 -11.97
CA LEU A 84 2.47 -5.63 -13.14
C LEU A 84 3.73 -5.77 -14.02
N ASN A 85 4.86 -6.16 -13.42
CA ASN A 85 6.11 -6.43 -14.12
C ASN A 85 6.82 -7.64 -13.48
N PRO A 86 6.54 -8.87 -13.97
CA PRO A 86 7.11 -10.10 -13.41
C PRO A 86 8.64 -10.20 -13.49
N ASN A 87 9.27 -9.40 -14.34
CA ASN A 87 10.73 -9.38 -14.51
C ASN A 87 11.43 -8.41 -13.53
N LEU A 88 10.66 -7.59 -12.82
CA LEU A 88 11.20 -6.62 -11.87
C LEU A 88 11.95 -7.33 -10.74
N LYS A 89 13.18 -6.91 -10.47
CA LYS A 89 13.95 -7.35 -9.30
C LYS A 89 13.72 -6.38 -8.16
N ILE A 90 13.15 -6.87 -7.06
CA ILE A 90 12.96 -6.07 -5.85
C ILE A 90 14.05 -6.40 -4.83
N TRP A 91 14.78 -5.36 -4.44
CA TRP A 91 15.76 -5.36 -3.36
C TRP A 91 15.13 -4.66 -2.16
N ASN A 92 14.69 -5.43 -1.17
CA ASN A 92 13.89 -4.89 -0.06
C ASN A 92 14.72 -4.78 1.22
N TYR A 93 14.93 -3.54 1.66
CA TYR A 93 15.62 -3.16 2.90
C TYR A 93 14.66 -2.59 3.95
N ALA A 94 13.34 -2.75 3.75
CA ALA A 94 12.34 -2.27 4.69
C ALA A 94 12.27 -3.15 5.93
N GLN A 95 12.31 -2.52 7.10
CA GLN A 95 12.31 -3.20 8.40
C GLN A 95 11.08 -2.79 9.20
N GLY A 96 10.33 -3.77 9.72
CA GLY A 96 9.20 -3.50 10.60
C GLY A 96 9.59 -2.61 11.77
N GLY A 97 8.87 -1.50 11.97
CA GLY A 97 9.16 -0.51 13.02
C GLY A 97 10.27 0.50 12.68
N ALA A 98 10.79 0.51 11.45
CA ALA A 98 11.73 1.54 11.02
C ALA A 98 11.13 2.94 11.12
N VAL A 99 11.92 3.90 11.59
CA VAL A 99 11.56 5.31 11.72
C VAL A 99 12.60 6.18 11.02
N VAL A 100 12.17 7.33 10.50
CA VAL A 100 13.10 8.35 9.97
C VAL A 100 13.76 9.05 11.15
N THR A 101 15.08 8.94 11.27
CA THR A 101 15.87 9.72 12.22
C THR A 101 16.72 10.74 11.47
N LYS A 102 17.11 11.83 12.14
CA LYS A 102 17.98 12.86 11.55
C LYS A 102 19.47 12.48 11.56
N GLU A 103 19.83 11.42 12.27
CA GLU A 103 21.22 11.01 12.47
C GLU A 103 21.52 9.84 11.53
N MET A 104 22.54 10.02 10.69
CA MET A 104 23.17 8.97 9.88
C MET A 104 24.40 8.45 10.61
#